data_AF-A0A7S1DBT0-F1
#
_entry.id   AF-A0A7S1DBT0-F1
#
_cell.length_a   1.000
_cell.length_b   1.000
_cell.length_c   1.000
_cell.angle_alpha   90.00
_cell.angle_beta   90.00
_cell.angle_gamma   90.00
#
_symmetry.space_group_name_H-M   'P 1'
#
loop_
_entity.id
_entity.type
_entity.pdbx_description
1 polymer ?
#
loop_
_entity_poly.entity_id
_entity_poly.type
_entity_poly.pdbx_seq_one_letter_code
_entity_poly.pdbx_strand_id
1 'polypeptide(L)'
;GMGYHLLQQSFLAENNIVFGLMLFRLLVLHQPRITLRGMNCQPQFELFAKWVTKQLDPAHKESALSKSPAARSMAWCTVSNAYAVFRRKHREVLLPLVEYAVVDISSAERTEVKQAAVTFLYNVALHQGQDTKKKSDDDQAVSDLQVSMLCTCLDGIMDEQDSVTQLRRLLVAARLLRNETREEKNATTNEPVASLIRDLGFDQSIRDLASPETDVGKLASDVAQLLDSN
;
A
#
# COMPACT_ATOMS: atom_id res chain seq x y z
N GLY A 1 28.54 13.00 -30.24
CA GLY A 1 29.53 13.13 -29.15
C GLY A 1 28.88 13.46 -27.82
N MET A 2 28.38 14.69 -27.64
CA MET A 2 27.84 15.15 -26.34
C MET A 2 26.55 14.45 -25.86
N GLY A 3 25.61 14.11 -26.76
CA GLY A 3 24.35 13.48 -26.37
C GLY A 3 24.50 12.08 -25.75
N TYR A 4 25.50 11.31 -26.19
CA TYR A 4 25.76 9.95 -25.68
C TYR A 4 26.32 9.98 -24.24
N HIS A 5 27.14 10.98 -23.92
CA HIS A 5 27.69 11.15 -22.57
C HIS A 5 26.63 11.58 -21.55
N LEU A 6 25.68 12.44 -21.94
CA LEU A 6 24.59 12.86 -21.07
C LEU A 6 23.61 11.72 -20.79
N LEU A 7 23.29 10.91 -21.80
CA LEU A 7 22.45 9.70 -21.64
C LEU A 7 23.10 8.65 -20.75
N GLN A 8 24.43 8.48 -20.85
CA GLN A 8 25.16 7.54 -20.00
C GLN A 8 25.22 8.02 -18.54
N GLN A 9 25.39 9.32 -18.30
CA GLN A 9 25.37 9.88 -16.94
C GLN A 9 23.98 9.82 -16.29
N SER A 10 22.90 10.10 -17.04
CA SER A 10 21.54 9.99 -16.52
C SER A 10 21.17 8.54 -16.21
N PHE A 11 21.52 7.60 -17.10
CA PHE A 11 21.29 6.18 -16.90
C PHE A 11 22.05 5.61 -15.69
N LEU A 12 23.29 6.04 -15.47
CA LEU A 12 24.07 5.65 -14.29
C LEU A 12 23.45 6.22 -13.01
N ALA A 13 22.96 7.46 -13.04
CA ALA A 13 22.30 8.09 -11.89
C ALA A 13 21.01 7.35 -11.50
N GLU A 14 20.18 6.93 -12.46
CA GLU A 14 18.96 6.16 -12.20
C GLU A 14 19.26 4.78 -11.59
N ASN A 15 20.22 4.04 -12.16
CA ASN A 15 20.61 2.73 -11.63
C ASN A 15 21.19 2.84 -10.21
N ASN A 16 21.94 3.90 -9.91
CA ASN A 16 22.46 4.16 -8.57
C ASN A 16 21.33 4.37 -7.55
N ILE A 17 20.23 5.00 -7.95
CA ILE A 17 19.07 5.20 -7.08
C ILE A 17 18.36 3.89 -6.81
N VAL A 18 18.08 3.08 -7.84
CA VAL A 18 17.47 1.76 -7.66
C VAL A 18 18.34 0.90 -6.74
N PHE A 19 19.65 0.85 -6.99
CA PHE A 19 20.59 0.10 -6.15
C PHE A 19 20.61 0.61 -4.70
N GLY A 20 20.65 1.93 -4.50
CA GLY A 20 20.57 2.54 -3.18
C GLY A 20 19.27 2.17 -2.44
N LEU A 21 18.13 2.21 -3.13
CA LEU A 21 16.84 1.80 -2.58
C LEU A 21 16.81 0.30 -2.24
N MET A 22 17.39 -0.56 -3.08
CA MET A 22 17.51 -1.99 -2.80
C MET A 22 18.32 -2.27 -1.53
N LEU A 23 19.47 -1.60 -1.37
CA LEU A 23 20.27 -1.72 -0.14
C LEU A 23 19.50 -1.21 1.08
N PHE A 24 18.86 -0.05 0.97
CA PHE A 24 18.09 0.52 2.08
C PHE A 24 16.92 -0.39 2.48
N ARG A 25 16.20 -0.97 1.51
CA ARG A 25 15.15 -1.96 1.73
C ARG A 25 15.64 -3.14 2.57
N LEU A 26 16.84 -3.66 2.29
CA LEU A 26 17.43 -4.76 3.05
C LEU A 26 17.80 -4.34 4.48
N LEU A 27 18.39 -3.14 4.65
CA LEU A 27 18.72 -2.58 5.96
C LEU A 27 17.49 -2.44 6.85
N VAL A 28 16.38 -1.96 6.28
CA VAL A 28 15.09 -1.82 6.99
C VAL A 28 14.57 -3.17 7.46
N LEU A 29 14.63 -4.23 6.64
CA LEU A 29 14.19 -5.56 7.04
C LEU A 29 15.07 -6.19 8.15
N HIS A 30 16.36 -5.84 8.19
CA HIS A 30 17.32 -6.42 9.12
C HIS A 30 17.44 -5.63 10.44
N GLN A 31 16.75 -4.50 10.55
CA GLN A 31 16.81 -3.63 11.72
C GLN A 31 16.52 -4.30 13.07
N PRO A 32 15.54 -5.23 13.21
CA PRO A 32 15.33 -5.95 14.48
C PRO A 32 16.56 -6.72 14.98
N ARG A 33 17.48 -7.11 14.06
CA ARG A 33 18.73 -7.79 14.38
C ARG A 33 19.90 -6.82 14.57
N ILE A 34 19.83 -5.64 13.96
CA ILE A 34 20.89 -4.61 14.01
C ILE A 34 20.75 -3.72 15.25
N THR A 35 19.54 -3.48 15.76
CA THR A 35 19.32 -2.77 17.03
C THR A 35 19.93 -3.48 18.23
N LEU A 36 20.13 -4.82 18.17
CA LEU A 36 20.93 -5.57 19.14
C LEU A 36 22.41 -5.10 19.21
N ARG A 37 22.90 -4.37 18.19
CA ARG A 37 24.24 -3.76 18.13
C ARG A 37 24.23 -2.24 18.37
N GLY A 38 23.13 -1.65 18.84
CA GLY A 38 23.07 -0.24 19.24
C GLY A 38 22.97 0.79 18.10
N MET A 39 22.84 0.37 16.83
CA MET A 39 22.60 1.31 15.73
C MET A 39 21.12 1.67 15.62
N ASN A 40 20.79 2.88 16.05
CA ASN A 40 19.47 3.47 15.85
C ASN A 40 19.33 3.96 14.40
N CYS A 41 18.61 3.22 13.53
CA CYS A 41 18.36 3.64 12.14
C CYS A 41 17.10 4.52 11.99
N GLN A 42 16.51 4.93 13.10
CA GLN A 42 15.26 5.68 13.13
C GLN A 42 15.35 7.06 12.44
N PRO A 43 16.39 7.89 12.69
CA PRO A 43 16.53 9.19 12.01
C PRO A 43 16.73 9.05 10.50
N GLN A 44 17.48 8.03 10.07
CA GLN A 44 17.75 7.76 8.66
C GLN A 44 16.47 7.36 7.93
N PHE A 45 15.59 6.61 8.60
CA PHE A 45 14.29 6.29 8.04
C PHE A 45 13.40 7.52 7.87
N GLU A 46 13.35 8.41 8.85
CA GLU A 46 12.53 9.62 8.74
C GLU A 46 13.02 10.52 7.59
N LEU A 47 14.33 10.68 7.44
CA LEU A 47 14.93 11.39 6.31
C LEU A 47 14.59 10.71 4.98
N PHE A 48 14.64 9.37 4.93
CA PHE A 48 14.26 8.60 3.76
C PHE A 48 12.79 8.81 3.40
N ALA A 49 11.86 8.70 4.36
CA ALA A 49 10.44 8.87 4.12
C ALA A 49 10.14 10.28 3.60
N LYS A 50 10.72 11.33 4.22
CA LYS A 50 10.61 12.72 3.73
C LYS A 50 11.19 12.89 2.32
N TRP A 51 12.31 12.24 2.03
CA TRP A 51 12.89 12.24 0.68
C TRP A 51 11.93 11.58 -0.32
N VAL A 52 11.37 10.41 -0.01
CA VAL A 52 10.39 9.73 -0.88
C VAL A 52 9.16 10.61 -1.11
N THR A 53 8.58 11.20 -0.05
CA THR A 53 7.44 12.13 -0.18
C THR A 53 7.74 13.24 -1.17
N LYS A 54 8.90 13.91 -1.03
CA LYS A 54 9.33 14.97 -1.94
C LYS A 54 9.52 14.47 -3.38
N GLN A 55 9.99 13.24 -3.57
CA GLN A 55 10.19 12.68 -4.91
C GLN A 55 8.89 12.19 -5.56
N LEU A 56 7.88 11.80 -4.78
CA LEU A 56 6.57 11.38 -5.28
C LEU A 56 5.62 12.54 -5.58
N ASP A 57 5.91 13.73 -5.03
CA ASP A 57 5.16 14.96 -5.28
C ASP A 57 5.00 15.23 -6.80
N PRO A 58 3.76 15.27 -7.34
CA PRO A 58 3.50 15.59 -8.74
C PRO A 58 4.04 16.96 -9.18
N ALA A 59 4.19 17.92 -8.26
CA ALA A 59 4.81 19.20 -8.54
C ALA A 59 6.30 19.06 -8.88
N HIS A 60 6.95 17.97 -8.45
CA HIS A 60 8.35 17.67 -8.70
C HIS A 60 8.56 16.80 -9.94
N LYS A 61 8.15 17.31 -11.11
CA LYS A 61 8.21 16.58 -12.40
C LYS A 61 9.60 16.05 -12.77
N GLU A 62 10.65 16.72 -12.32
CA GLU A 62 12.05 16.37 -12.61
C GLU A 62 12.65 15.35 -11.63
N SER A 63 11.84 14.82 -10.70
CA SER A 63 12.29 13.86 -9.69
C SER A 63 12.81 12.57 -10.32
N ALA A 64 13.74 11.91 -9.62
CA ALA A 64 14.27 10.64 -10.09
C ALA A 64 13.20 9.53 -10.10
N LEU A 65 12.24 9.58 -9.17
CA LEU A 65 11.14 8.60 -9.12
C LEU A 65 10.10 8.85 -10.22
N SER A 66 9.91 10.09 -10.66
CA SER A 66 9.02 10.41 -11.79
C SER A 66 9.60 9.94 -13.13
N LYS A 67 10.93 9.91 -13.27
CA LYS A 67 11.63 9.49 -14.49
C LYS A 67 11.82 7.98 -14.61
N SER A 68 11.90 7.28 -13.48
CA SER A 68 12.22 5.84 -13.45
C SER A 68 11.14 5.03 -12.72
N PRO A 69 10.27 4.32 -13.45
CA PRO A 69 9.29 3.40 -12.86
C PRO A 69 9.92 2.34 -11.96
N ALA A 70 11.11 1.86 -12.32
CA ALA A 70 11.87 0.91 -11.50
C ALA A 70 12.27 1.51 -10.14
N ALA A 71 12.78 2.74 -10.14
CA ALA A 71 13.09 3.45 -8.90
C ALA A 71 11.82 3.71 -8.07
N ARG A 72 10.72 4.12 -8.72
CA ARG A 72 9.42 4.37 -8.07
C ARG A 72 8.85 3.12 -7.42
N SER A 73 8.84 2.00 -8.14
CA SER A 73 8.42 0.69 -7.61
C SER A 73 9.31 0.26 -6.43
N MET A 74 10.63 0.39 -6.55
CA MET A 74 11.55 0.04 -5.47
C MET A 74 11.39 0.95 -4.24
N ALA A 75 11.09 2.24 -4.43
CA ALA A 75 10.77 3.16 -3.35
C ALA A 75 9.52 2.68 -2.59
N TRP A 76 8.46 2.28 -3.28
CA TRP A 76 7.27 1.68 -2.66
C TRP A 76 7.56 0.39 -1.90
N CYS A 77 8.35 -0.51 -2.47
CA CYS A 77 8.77 -1.73 -1.77
C CYS A 77 9.55 -1.39 -0.48
N THR A 78 10.36 -0.34 -0.52
CA THR A 78 11.18 0.11 0.61
C THR A 78 10.32 0.73 1.71
N VAL A 79 9.41 1.64 1.35
CA VAL A 79 8.44 2.23 2.28
C VAL A 79 7.52 1.17 2.87
N SER A 80 7.05 0.20 2.08
CA SER A 80 6.22 -0.92 2.55
C SER A 80 6.90 -1.70 3.67
N ASN A 81 8.18 -2.06 3.47
CA ASN A 81 8.97 -2.74 4.49
C ASN A 81 9.16 -1.87 5.74
N ALA A 82 9.40 -0.58 5.53
CA ALA A 82 9.63 0.34 6.61
C ALA A 82 8.37 0.61 7.45
N TYR A 83 7.20 0.64 6.81
CA TYR A 83 5.92 0.72 7.49
C TYR A 83 5.72 -0.48 8.43
N ALA A 84 5.97 -1.69 7.94
CA ALA A 84 5.85 -2.90 8.75
C ALA A 84 6.73 -2.87 10.03
N VAL A 85 7.92 -2.26 9.95
CA VAL A 85 8.89 -2.19 11.06
C VAL A 85 8.67 -0.97 11.96
N PHE A 86 8.41 0.22 11.40
CA PHE A 86 8.51 1.50 12.10
C PHE A 86 7.19 2.24 12.32
N ARG A 87 6.05 1.74 11.82
CA ARG A 87 4.74 2.42 11.84
C ARG A 87 4.39 3.15 13.14
N ARG A 88 4.61 2.52 14.30
CA ARG A 88 4.19 3.07 15.60
C ARG A 88 4.87 4.41 15.93
N LYS A 89 6.12 4.58 15.48
CA LYS A 89 6.93 5.77 15.78
C LYS A 89 6.91 6.80 14.65
N HIS A 90 6.55 6.40 13.44
CA HIS A 90 6.65 7.24 12.23
C HIS A 90 5.33 7.36 11.47
N ARG A 91 4.20 7.10 12.14
CA ARG A 91 2.88 7.17 11.52
C ARG A 91 2.65 8.52 10.84
N GLU A 92 3.04 9.63 11.48
CA GLU A 92 2.86 10.99 10.96
C GLU A 92 3.58 11.24 9.63
N VAL A 93 4.72 10.57 9.40
CA VAL A 93 5.51 10.73 8.17
C VAL A 93 5.07 9.73 7.10
N LEU A 94 4.55 8.58 7.53
CA LEU A 94 4.14 7.49 6.64
C LEU A 94 2.71 7.63 6.13
N LEU A 95 1.79 8.18 6.92
CA LEU A 95 0.39 8.27 6.55
C LEU A 95 0.13 9.15 5.31
N PRO A 96 0.80 10.31 5.14
CA PRO A 96 0.67 11.10 3.93
C PRO A 96 1.10 10.36 2.65
N LEU A 97 1.87 9.27 2.76
CA LEU A 97 2.24 8.45 1.61
C LEU A 97 1.05 7.68 1.01
N VAL A 98 -0.07 7.56 1.74
CA VAL A 98 -1.27 6.91 1.21
C VAL A 98 -1.83 7.67 0.01
N GLU A 99 -1.86 9.00 0.04
CA GLU A 99 -2.35 9.81 -1.08
C GLU A 99 -1.52 9.58 -2.35
N TYR A 100 -0.19 9.51 -2.24
CA TYR A 100 0.67 9.21 -3.38
C TYR A 100 0.51 7.78 -3.88
N ALA A 101 0.27 6.81 -2.99
CA ALA A 101 -0.01 5.44 -3.39
C ALA A 101 -1.34 5.34 -4.15
N VAL A 102 -2.36 6.08 -3.70
CA VAL A 102 -3.65 6.19 -4.40
C VAL A 102 -3.46 6.72 -5.82
N VAL A 103 -2.71 7.81 -5.98
CA VAL A 103 -2.38 8.38 -7.30
C VAL A 103 -1.70 7.33 -8.18
N ASP A 104 -0.69 6.63 -7.67
CA ASP A 104 0.05 5.64 -8.45
C ASP A 104 -0.80 4.43 -8.83
N ILE A 105 -1.73 3.98 -7.98
CA ILE A 105 -2.62 2.86 -8.31
C ILE A 105 -3.56 3.24 -9.45
N SER A 106 -4.12 4.45 -9.40
CA SER A 106 -5.11 4.92 -10.38
C SER A 106 -4.49 5.39 -11.70
N SER A 107 -3.27 5.92 -11.68
CA SER A 107 -2.68 6.61 -12.84
C SER A 107 -1.42 5.99 -13.42
N ALA A 108 -0.74 5.09 -12.70
CA ALA A 108 0.51 4.52 -13.23
C ALA A 108 0.25 3.59 -14.41
N GLU A 109 0.94 3.83 -15.53
CA GLU A 109 0.91 2.94 -16.70
C GLU A 109 1.61 1.60 -16.44
N ARG A 110 2.52 1.57 -15.46
CA ARG A 110 3.44 0.45 -15.19
C ARG A 110 2.93 -0.41 -14.05
N THR A 111 2.66 -1.69 -14.33
CA THR A 111 2.09 -2.65 -13.38
C THR A 111 2.98 -2.83 -12.15
N GLU A 112 4.30 -2.81 -12.29
CA GLU A 112 5.24 -2.94 -11.18
C GLU A 112 5.14 -1.80 -10.16
N VAL A 113 4.72 -0.60 -10.58
CA VAL A 113 4.49 0.54 -9.68
C VAL A 113 3.18 0.34 -8.94
N LYS A 114 2.09 0.02 -9.66
CA LYS A 114 0.78 -0.29 -9.07
C LYS A 114 0.91 -1.40 -8.02
N GLN A 115 1.49 -2.53 -8.39
CA GLN A 115 1.70 -3.68 -7.50
C GLN A 115 2.43 -3.31 -6.21
N ALA A 116 3.47 -2.48 -6.30
CA ALA A 116 4.26 -2.05 -5.15
C ALA A 116 3.49 -1.05 -4.27
N ALA A 117 2.76 -0.10 -4.87
CA ALA A 117 1.90 0.85 -4.17
C ALA A 117 0.73 0.16 -3.43
N VAL A 118 0.06 -0.81 -4.06
CA VAL A 118 -1.00 -1.60 -3.40
C VAL A 118 -0.42 -2.41 -2.24
N THR A 119 0.81 -2.92 -2.36
CA THR A 119 1.48 -3.62 -1.25
C THR A 119 1.67 -2.70 -0.04
N PHE A 120 2.01 -1.43 -0.29
CA PHE A 120 2.09 -0.43 0.77
C PHE A 120 0.71 -0.22 1.43
N LEU A 121 -0.35 -0.05 0.63
CA LEU A 121 -1.72 0.09 1.15
C LEU A 121 -2.18 -1.12 1.95
N TYR A 122 -1.81 -2.33 1.53
CA TYR A 122 -2.10 -3.55 2.27
C TYR A 122 -1.45 -3.54 3.66
N ASN A 123 -0.18 -3.12 3.75
CA ASN A 123 0.49 -2.97 5.05
C ASN A 123 -0.15 -1.88 5.92
N VAL A 124 -0.67 -0.81 5.32
CA VAL A 124 -1.44 0.21 6.03
C VAL A 124 -2.72 -0.40 6.60
N ALA A 125 -3.53 -1.07 5.76
CA ALA A 125 -4.78 -1.72 6.16
C ALA A 125 -4.56 -2.79 7.24
N LEU A 126 -3.49 -3.59 7.10
CA LEU A 126 -3.12 -4.64 8.05
C LEU A 126 -3.02 -4.13 9.49
N HIS A 127 -2.51 -2.90 9.65
CA HIS A 127 -2.20 -2.32 10.94
C HIS A 127 -3.22 -1.32 11.47
N GLN A 128 -4.17 -0.84 10.64
CA GLN A 128 -5.24 0.06 11.12
C GLN A 128 -6.08 -0.58 12.24
N GLY A 129 -6.41 -1.87 12.13
CA GLY A 129 -7.16 -2.60 13.17
C GLY A 129 -6.37 -2.89 14.46
N GLN A 130 -5.05 -2.66 14.48
CA GLN A 130 -4.21 -2.96 15.66
C GLN A 130 -4.05 -1.78 16.62
N ASP A 131 -4.23 -0.56 16.13
CA ASP A 131 -3.98 0.68 16.88
C ASP A 131 -5.25 1.20 17.60
N THR A 132 -6.42 0.62 17.34
CA THR A 132 -7.73 0.98 17.92
C THR A 132 -8.00 0.39 19.31
N LYS A 133 -6.97 0.32 20.18
CA LYS A 133 -7.19 -0.04 21.57
C LYS A 133 -7.98 1.08 22.29
N LYS A 134 -9.25 0.80 22.60
CA LYS A 134 -10.21 1.67 23.34
C LYS A 134 -10.78 2.87 22.58
N LYS A 135 -11.37 2.65 21.41
CA LYS A 135 -12.45 3.56 20.97
C LYS A 135 -13.77 3.06 21.55
N SER A 136 -14.58 3.97 22.08
CA SER A 136 -15.96 3.68 22.49
C SER A 136 -16.79 3.24 21.29
N ASP A 137 -17.81 2.41 21.50
CA ASP A 137 -18.68 1.89 20.42
C ASP A 137 -19.32 2.99 19.56
N ASP A 138 -19.51 4.20 20.09
CA ASP A 138 -20.03 5.35 19.33
C ASP A 138 -19.08 5.91 18.26
N ASP A 139 -17.82 5.46 18.20
CA ASP A 139 -16.77 6.05 17.36
C ASP A 139 -16.31 5.12 16.22
N GLN A 140 -17.14 4.12 15.87
CA GLN A 140 -16.90 3.13 14.81
C GLN A 140 -17.11 3.66 13.37
N ALA A 141 -17.17 4.97 13.17
CA ALA A 141 -17.30 5.54 11.83
C ALA A 141 -16.10 5.16 10.93
N VAL A 142 -16.38 4.89 9.65
CA VAL A 142 -15.34 4.64 8.64
C VAL A 142 -14.52 5.92 8.47
N SER A 143 -13.20 5.82 8.66
CA SER A 143 -12.32 6.98 8.49
C SER A 143 -12.15 7.36 7.02
N ASP A 144 -11.93 8.65 6.73
CA ASP A 144 -11.67 9.15 5.36
C ASP A 144 -10.54 8.38 4.65
N LEU A 145 -9.55 7.94 5.42
CA LEU A 145 -8.45 7.12 4.93
C LEU A 145 -8.92 5.74 4.44
N GLN A 146 -9.81 5.09 5.19
CA GLN A 146 -10.40 3.81 4.78
C GLN A 146 -11.29 3.97 3.55
N VAL A 147 -12.10 5.04 3.51
CA VAL A 147 -12.91 5.38 2.32
C VAL A 147 -12.00 5.53 1.11
N SER A 148 -10.95 6.34 1.21
CA SER A 148 -10.00 6.57 0.11
C SER A 148 -9.34 5.27 -0.36
N MET A 149 -8.91 4.41 0.57
CA MET A 149 -8.31 3.12 0.25
C MET A 149 -9.31 2.16 -0.41
N LEU A 150 -10.55 2.10 0.06
CA LEU A 150 -11.62 1.26 -0.51
C LEU A 150 -11.96 1.70 -1.93
N CYS A 151 -12.26 2.99 -2.12
CA CYS A 151 -12.55 3.53 -3.45
C CYS A 151 -11.40 3.26 -4.40
N THR A 152 -10.16 3.53 -3.99
CA THR A 152 -8.98 3.25 -4.83
C THR A 152 -8.84 1.77 -5.18
N CYS A 153 -9.13 0.87 -4.25
CA CYS A 153 -8.93 -0.56 -4.47
C CYS A 153 -10.08 -1.22 -5.25
N LEU A 154 -11.31 -0.72 -5.14
CA LEU A 154 -12.50 -1.34 -5.73
C LEU A 154 -12.98 -0.64 -7.00
N ASP A 155 -12.72 0.66 -7.17
CA ASP A 155 -13.11 1.40 -8.37
C ASP A 155 -12.34 0.92 -9.61
N GLY A 156 -13.04 0.50 -10.67
CA GLY A 156 -12.43 -0.09 -11.87
C GLY A 156 -11.65 -1.39 -11.59
N ILE A 157 -12.00 -2.15 -10.54
CA ILE A 157 -11.31 -3.43 -10.25
C ILE A 157 -11.54 -4.49 -11.34
N MET A 158 -12.68 -4.43 -12.03
CA MET A 158 -13.00 -5.28 -13.18
C MET A 158 -12.12 -4.98 -14.40
N ASP A 159 -11.67 -3.73 -14.52
CA ASP A 159 -10.88 -3.26 -15.66
C ASP A 159 -9.37 -3.53 -15.49
N GLU A 160 -8.93 -3.88 -14.27
CA GLU A 160 -7.53 -4.18 -13.99
C GLU A 160 -7.09 -5.48 -14.68
N GLN A 161 -6.17 -5.36 -15.63
CA GLN A 161 -5.69 -6.48 -16.45
C GLN A 161 -4.65 -7.34 -15.72
N ASP A 162 -3.93 -6.77 -14.76
CA ASP A 162 -2.92 -7.50 -13.99
C ASP A 162 -3.56 -8.20 -12.78
N SER A 163 -3.70 -9.52 -12.87
CA SER A 163 -4.34 -10.35 -11.83
C SER A 163 -3.66 -10.24 -10.45
N VAL A 164 -2.35 -9.98 -10.41
CA VAL A 164 -1.62 -9.78 -9.16
C VAL A 164 -2.00 -8.45 -8.50
N THR A 165 -2.13 -7.37 -9.27
CA THR A 165 -2.62 -6.07 -8.79
C THR A 165 -4.06 -6.20 -8.31
N GLN A 166 -4.92 -6.86 -9.10
CA GLN A 166 -6.31 -7.13 -8.76
C GLN A 166 -6.43 -7.92 -7.44
N LEU A 167 -5.67 -9.00 -7.29
CA LEU A 167 -5.61 -9.79 -6.05
C LEU A 167 -5.20 -8.92 -4.86
N ARG A 168 -4.15 -8.11 -5.00
CA ARG A 168 -3.67 -7.25 -3.90
C ARG A 168 -4.68 -6.17 -3.53
N ARG A 169 -5.41 -5.60 -4.50
CA ARG A 169 -6.48 -4.63 -4.26
C ARG A 169 -7.63 -5.26 -3.48
N LEU A 170 -8.04 -6.48 -3.86
CA LEU A 170 -9.01 -7.26 -3.08
C LEU A 170 -8.50 -7.57 -1.67
N LEU A 171 -7.23 -7.90 -1.50
CA LEU A 171 -6.65 -8.14 -0.17
C LEU A 171 -6.71 -6.90 0.72
N VAL A 172 -6.54 -5.69 0.17
CA VAL A 172 -6.74 -4.44 0.92
C VAL A 172 -8.19 -4.32 1.37
N ALA A 173 -9.16 -4.48 0.46
CA ALA A 173 -10.57 -4.39 0.78
C ALA A 173 -11.02 -5.45 1.81
N ALA A 174 -10.65 -6.71 1.58
CA ALA A 174 -10.88 -7.82 2.51
C ALA A 174 -10.29 -7.53 3.89
N ARG A 175 -9.10 -6.91 3.93
CA ARG A 175 -8.46 -6.57 5.19
C ARG A 175 -9.19 -5.47 5.95
N LEU A 176 -9.70 -4.46 5.25
CA LEU A 176 -10.50 -3.39 5.86
C LEU A 176 -11.88 -3.89 6.32
N LEU A 177 -12.46 -4.85 5.58
CA LEU A 177 -13.72 -5.49 5.91
C LEU A 177 -13.62 -6.40 7.14
N ARG A 178 -12.45 -6.97 7.44
CA ARG A 178 -12.27 -7.85 8.60
C ARG A 178 -11.86 -7.07 9.84
N ASN A 179 -12.69 -7.12 10.88
CA ASN A 179 -12.31 -6.72 12.22
C ASN A 179 -11.51 -7.85 12.87
N GLU A 180 -10.19 -7.67 12.94
CA GLU A 180 -9.33 -8.53 13.75
C GLU A 180 -9.09 -7.91 15.11
N THR A 181 -9.98 -8.20 16.05
CA THR A 181 -9.71 -8.05 17.48
C THR A 181 -8.67 -9.10 17.89
N ARG A 182 -7.59 -8.66 18.54
CA ARG A 182 -6.44 -9.51 18.91
C ARG A 182 -6.80 -10.70 19.82
N GLU A 183 -8.02 -10.71 20.37
CA GLU A 183 -8.50 -11.63 21.38
C GLU A 183 -9.52 -12.65 20.84
N GLU A 184 -10.14 -12.38 19.68
CA GLU A 184 -11.14 -13.26 19.09
C GLU A 184 -10.52 -14.08 17.95
N LYS A 185 -10.55 -15.41 18.09
CA LYS A 185 -10.12 -16.33 17.02
C LYS A 185 -11.05 -16.28 15.81
N ASN A 186 -12.21 -15.65 15.94
CA ASN A 186 -13.18 -15.46 14.88
C ASN A 186 -13.14 -14.00 14.46
N ALA A 187 -12.56 -13.72 13.29
CA ALA A 187 -12.64 -12.39 12.71
C ALA A 187 -14.11 -12.05 12.43
N THR A 188 -14.58 -10.90 12.89
CA THR A 188 -15.93 -10.39 12.61
C THR A 188 -15.90 -9.44 11.42
N THR A 189 -17.04 -9.22 10.79
CA THR A 189 -17.18 -8.25 9.70
C THR A 189 -17.25 -6.83 10.27
N ASN A 190 -16.52 -5.89 9.67
CA ASN A 190 -16.61 -4.46 9.94
C ASN A 190 -17.85 -3.90 9.23
N GLU A 191 -18.98 -3.86 9.95
CA GLU A 191 -20.27 -3.49 9.38
C GLU A 191 -20.30 -2.09 8.75
N PRO A 192 -19.72 -1.04 9.35
CA PRO A 192 -19.60 0.27 8.70
C PRO A 192 -18.90 0.21 7.33
N VAL A 193 -17.83 -0.59 7.21
CA VAL A 193 -17.13 -0.81 5.94
C VAL A 193 -17.99 -1.63 4.97
N ALA A 194 -18.69 -2.66 5.46
CA ALA A 194 -19.57 -3.49 4.65
C ALA A 194 -20.76 -2.69 4.08
N SER A 195 -21.36 -1.81 4.89
CA SER A 195 -22.40 -0.87 4.44
C SER A 195 -21.86 0.04 3.35
N LEU A 196 -20.69 0.65 3.58
CA LEU A 196 -20.08 1.54 2.59
C LEU A 196 -19.80 0.85 1.25
N ILE A 197 -19.34 -0.40 1.26
CA ILE A 197 -19.10 -1.18 0.03
C ILE A 197 -20.41 -1.38 -0.75
N ARG A 198 -21.52 -1.69 -0.05
CA ARG A 198 -22.85 -1.82 -0.67
C ARG A 198 -23.40 -0.49 -1.16
N ASP A 199 -23.26 0.57 -0.35
CA ASP A 199 -23.75 1.91 -0.69
C ASP A 199 -23.06 2.50 -1.93
N LEU A 200 -21.79 2.14 -2.15
CA LEU A 200 -21.03 2.49 -3.35
C LEU A 200 -21.24 1.54 -4.54
N GLY A 201 -22.01 0.45 -4.35
CA GLY A 201 -22.28 -0.55 -5.39
C GLY A 201 -21.07 -1.43 -5.75
N PHE A 202 -20.05 -1.48 -4.89
CA PHE A 202 -18.86 -2.31 -5.14
C PHE A 202 -19.08 -3.80 -4.84
N ASP A 203 -20.13 -4.15 -4.10
CA ASP A 203 -20.51 -5.53 -3.81
C ASP A 203 -20.83 -6.31 -5.09
N GLN A 204 -21.52 -5.70 -6.05
CA GLN A 204 -21.78 -6.33 -7.35
C GLN A 204 -20.48 -6.58 -8.12
N SER A 205 -19.58 -5.60 -8.18
CA SER A 205 -18.26 -5.76 -8.82
C SER A 205 -17.44 -6.90 -8.18
N ILE A 206 -17.51 -7.05 -6.86
CA ILE A 206 -16.82 -8.16 -6.15
C ILE A 206 -17.46 -9.50 -6.52
N ARG A 207 -18.80 -9.59 -6.59
CA ARG A 207 -19.49 -10.82 -7.00
C ARG A 207 -19.19 -11.19 -8.45
N ASP A 208 -19.07 -10.21 -9.33
CA ASP A 208 -18.76 -10.44 -10.75
C ASP A 208 -17.33 -10.96 -10.95
N LEU A 209 -16.40 -10.65 -10.04
CA LEU A 209 -15.06 -11.26 -10.00
C LEU A 209 -15.04 -12.70 -9.48
N ALA A 210 -16.10 -13.15 -8.79
CA ALA A 210 -16.11 -14.45 -8.14
C ALA A 210 -15.98 -15.58 -9.18
N SER A 211 -14.96 -16.42 -9.00
CA SER A 211 -14.70 -17.57 -9.86
C SER A 211 -13.88 -18.61 -9.10
N PRO A 212 -14.26 -19.90 -9.13
CA PRO A 212 -13.52 -20.94 -8.44
C PRO A 212 -12.15 -21.25 -9.09
N GLU A 213 -11.92 -20.78 -10.31
CA GLU A 213 -10.76 -21.15 -11.13
C GLU A 213 -9.52 -20.30 -10.85
N THR A 214 -9.68 -19.11 -10.26
CA THR A 214 -8.60 -18.16 -10.04
C THR A 214 -8.46 -17.79 -8.56
N ASP A 215 -7.25 -17.43 -8.13
CA ASP A 215 -7.02 -16.99 -6.74
C ASP A 215 -7.75 -15.67 -6.44
N VAL A 216 -7.87 -14.78 -7.44
CA VAL A 216 -8.69 -13.57 -7.36
C VAL A 216 -10.14 -13.94 -7.13
N GLY A 217 -10.69 -14.86 -7.93
CA GLY A 217 -12.10 -15.23 -7.87
C GLY A 217 -12.46 -15.97 -6.58
N LYS A 218 -11.55 -16.78 -6.03
CA LYS A 218 -11.71 -17.39 -4.71
C LYS A 218 -11.76 -16.32 -3.61
N LEU A 219 -10.81 -15.38 -3.61
CA LEU A 219 -10.79 -14.30 -2.64
C LEU A 219 -12.04 -13.40 -2.79
N ALA A 220 -12.47 -13.11 -4.01
CA ALA A 220 -13.69 -12.35 -4.28
C ALA A 220 -14.93 -13.07 -3.73
N SER A 221 -15.00 -14.40 -3.88
CA SER A 221 -16.05 -15.23 -3.29
C SER A 221 -16.05 -15.15 -1.76
N ASP A 222 -14.88 -15.23 -1.14
CA ASP A 222 -14.73 -15.12 0.32
C ASP A 222 -15.16 -13.73 0.82
N VAL A 223 -14.81 -12.66 0.09
CA VAL A 223 -15.22 -11.30 0.43
C VAL A 223 -16.73 -11.11 0.25
N ALA A 224 -17.33 -11.65 -0.81
CA ALA A 224 -18.77 -11.60 -1.02
C ALA A 224 -19.53 -12.32 0.11
N GLN A 225 -19.03 -13.49 0.54
CA GLN A 225 -19.62 -14.21 1.68
C GLN A 225 -19.50 -13.41 2.99
N LEU A 226 -18.40 -12.70 3.20
CA LEU A 226 -18.25 -11.81 4.37
C LEU A 226 -19.24 -10.65 4.35
N LEU A 227 -19.59 -10.13 3.17
CA LEU A 227 -20.62 -9.09 3.00
C LEU A 227 -22.03 -9.62 3.26
N ASP A 228 -22.28 -10.90 2.98
CA ASP A 228 -23.59 -11.57 3.17
C ASP A 228 -23.83 -12.10 4.59
N SER A 229 -22.79 -12.16 5.42
CA SER A 229 -22.86 -12.80 6.75
C SER A 229 -23.54 -11.94 7.84
N ASN A 230 -24.14 -10.80 7.46
CA ASN A 230 -24.77 -9.80 8.34
C ASN A 230 -26.15 -9.39 7.82
#